data_AF-A0A8E2F3C1-F1
#
_entry.id   AF-A0A8E2F3C1-F1
#
_cell.length_a   1.000
_cell.length_b   1.000
_cell.length_c   1.000
_cell.angle_alpha   90.00
_cell.angle_beta   90.00
_cell.angle_gamma   90.00
#
_symmetry.space_group_name_H-M   'P 1'
#
loop_
_entity.id
_entity.type
_entity.pdbx_description
1 polymer ?
#
loop_
_entity_poly.entity_id
_entity_poly.type
_entity_poly.pdbx_seq_one_letter_code
_entity_poly.pdbx_strand_id
1 'polypeptide(L)'
;MTIGPYHDDSDSASFSDELSPTDGYFSHREHPRDRYMDTASLPHASQPKAREAEAENRMSRPSRSSRSPRTPLSSVNPDETTPLVNANQPPPAYFDATANPYQGYAAEQNEGSRDEVVRNDPGLLLLTSRRSPQHMGDSPSHYPERYGNTYYDHSRKRIHDCCSSSRFIKITLVICAVAIAVWLVGVLTPHESLKEDISKGFPDWPEHCDHEYYIKTASFDFDNPGTFGLHELVTQHDRTYKTVFGKIHVAKGPDDQKPNTRAQISFATPKSIEIEKLKYTKSETELFIEDPVIKNSKNINNPTSLCLGIEIILYVAPGVKLENLKIRSKHLGVEIHEGAEFSVSNQTDVALISGSLHAHTFRSRKTTIDIISGSVSGTYALRDLLSIKTRSGSINVDVQPKEADKEHPAPAVFWAGSMAGSIKVRFETFAIPSRDYQTTVDGNMGSLAGTFIHGSSTDLKTTSGSITVDITPYEASASPFTLRTFSMSGRTAVDLRSPYKNPRSAISNLTSSHKTHSGSLHLTYPPEWEGKIEGGTHSGSLHLRGKGVEIIREGEGFPFGRTVKAKKGEGDSLLEFSTMSGSCDITIGLT
;
A
#
# COMPACT_ATOMS: atom_id res chain seq x y z
N MET A 1 59.92 -35.55 19.34
CA MET A 1 60.24 -34.54 20.37
C MET A 1 59.31 -33.35 20.15
N THR A 2 58.59 -32.79 21.13
CA THR A 2 58.22 -33.24 22.49
C THR A 2 57.00 -32.41 22.92
N ILE A 3 55.91 -33.07 23.35
CA ILE A 3 54.90 -32.70 24.38
C ILE A 3 54.54 -31.20 24.58
N GLY A 4 53.22 -30.86 24.54
CA GLY A 4 52.65 -29.56 25.00
C GLY A 4 52.48 -29.51 26.53
N PRO A 5 51.31 -29.16 27.10
CA PRO A 5 50.26 -28.21 26.67
C PRO A 5 49.95 -27.18 27.80
N TYR A 6 48.92 -26.32 27.65
CA TYR A 6 48.20 -25.76 28.80
C TYR A 6 46.70 -25.55 28.46
N HIS A 7 45.83 -26.12 29.31
CA HIS A 7 44.43 -25.72 29.54
C HIS A 7 44.43 -24.40 30.35
N ASP A 8 43.38 -23.57 30.39
CA ASP A 8 42.12 -23.89 31.08
C ASP A 8 40.96 -22.95 30.70
N ASP A 9 39.74 -23.32 31.13
CA ASP A 9 38.46 -22.83 30.65
C ASP A 9 37.94 -21.54 31.34
N SER A 10 37.02 -20.83 30.68
CA SER A 10 35.89 -20.17 31.36
C SER A 10 34.70 -19.90 30.43
N ASP A 11 33.51 -20.30 30.86
CA ASP A 11 32.25 -20.24 30.11
C ASP A 11 31.46 -18.92 30.25
N SER A 12 30.47 -18.76 29.35
CA SER A 12 29.06 -18.43 29.65
C SER A 12 28.46 -17.10 29.13
N ALA A 13 27.12 -17.15 28.97
CA ALA A 13 26.16 -16.13 28.47
C ALA A 13 26.29 -15.78 26.96
N SER A 14 25.37 -16.11 26.05
CA SER A 14 23.89 -16.14 26.01
C SER A 14 23.24 -14.83 25.56
N PHE A 15 22.34 -14.98 24.58
CA PHE A 15 21.35 -14.05 24.02
C PHE A 15 20.93 -12.85 24.86
N SER A 16 20.80 -11.71 24.19
CA SER A 16 19.80 -10.68 24.50
C SER A 16 19.29 -10.02 23.22
N ASP A 17 18.00 -10.22 22.91
CA ASP A 17 17.24 -9.31 22.06
C ASP A 17 17.09 -7.97 22.80
N GLU A 18 17.27 -6.84 22.11
CA GLU A 18 16.78 -5.54 22.59
C GLU A 18 15.80 -4.92 21.59
N LEU A 19 14.53 -4.91 22.00
CA LEU A 19 13.45 -4.19 21.33
C LEU A 19 13.19 -2.86 22.03
N SER A 20 13.11 -1.80 21.23
CA SER A 20 12.19 -0.65 21.34
C SER A 20 11.85 -0.11 22.76
N PRO A 21 12.32 1.11 23.12
CA PRO A 21 11.79 1.82 24.27
C PRO A 21 10.42 2.45 23.94
N THR A 22 9.35 1.94 24.56
CA THR A 22 8.06 2.65 24.67
C THR A 22 7.69 2.79 26.14
N ASP A 23 7.96 3.96 26.69
CA ASP A 23 7.74 4.25 28.10
C ASP A 23 6.29 4.66 28.42
N GLY A 24 5.76 4.07 29.50
CA GLY A 24 4.88 4.70 30.48
C GLY A 24 3.60 5.40 30.03
N TYR A 25 2.47 4.68 29.94
CA TYR A 25 1.14 5.31 30.07
C TYR A 25 0.03 4.52 30.79
N PHE A 26 0.35 3.64 31.74
CA PHE A 26 -0.65 3.17 32.73
C PHE A 26 -0.06 3.05 34.14
N SER A 27 -0.52 3.92 35.04
CA SER A 27 -0.15 3.91 36.46
C SER A 27 -0.96 2.88 37.24
N HIS A 28 -0.31 1.85 37.77
CA HIS A 28 -0.94 0.95 38.76
C HIS A 28 -0.97 1.60 40.14
N ARG A 29 -2.14 1.57 40.80
CA ARG A 29 -2.28 1.92 42.22
C ARG A 29 -1.65 0.84 43.09
N GLU A 30 -0.82 1.27 44.04
CA GLU A 30 -0.23 0.40 45.07
C GLU A 30 -1.29 -0.08 46.08
N HIS A 31 -1.23 -1.34 46.49
CA HIS A 31 -1.67 -1.81 47.81
C HIS A 31 -0.79 -2.99 48.27
N PRO A 32 -0.65 -3.24 49.59
CA PRO A 32 0.66 -3.55 50.15
C PRO A 32 1.07 -5.03 50.16
N ARG A 33 2.38 -5.21 50.34
CA ARG A 33 3.07 -6.49 50.59
C ARG A 33 2.53 -7.21 51.82
N ASP A 34 2.60 -8.54 51.77
CA ASP A 34 2.95 -9.33 52.94
C ASP A 34 4.13 -10.27 52.65
N ARG A 35 4.90 -10.58 53.70
CA ARG A 35 6.17 -11.34 53.64
C ARG A 35 5.93 -12.78 54.10
N TYR A 36 6.74 -13.75 53.63
CA TYR A 36 7.65 -14.52 54.51
C TYR A 36 8.67 -15.35 53.69
N MET A 37 9.67 -15.94 54.36
CA MET A 37 11.01 -16.23 53.82
C MET A 37 11.28 -17.68 53.36
N ASP A 38 12.40 -17.82 52.67
CA ASP A 38 13.11 -19.04 52.25
C ASP A 38 13.27 -20.16 53.29
N THR A 39 13.41 -21.39 52.82
CA THR A 39 14.66 -22.16 53.03
C THR A 39 14.83 -23.28 52.00
N ALA A 40 16.08 -23.65 51.71
CA ALA A 40 16.46 -24.34 50.47
C ALA A 40 16.79 -25.84 50.61
N SER A 41 16.73 -26.59 49.50
CA SER A 41 17.73 -27.64 49.18
C SER A 41 17.58 -28.19 47.74
N LEU A 42 18.38 -27.62 46.83
CA LEU A 42 19.14 -28.19 45.69
C LEU A 42 18.58 -29.32 44.77
N PRO A 43 19.07 -29.43 43.52
CA PRO A 43 18.27 -29.92 42.39
C PRO A 43 18.62 -31.34 41.93
N HIS A 44 17.82 -31.87 41.00
CA HIS A 44 18.28 -32.90 40.07
C HIS A 44 17.98 -32.55 38.62
N ALA A 45 18.94 -32.87 37.74
CA ALA A 45 19.05 -32.33 36.40
C ALA A 45 18.12 -32.98 35.35
N SER A 46 18.06 -32.30 34.22
CA SER A 46 17.18 -32.49 33.07
C SER A 46 17.60 -33.59 32.08
N GLN A 47 16.59 -34.31 31.56
CA GLN A 47 16.46 -34.77 30.15
C GLN A 47 17.52 -35.73 29.57
N PRO A 48 17.34 -36.26 28.33
CA PRO A 48 16.10 -36.47 27.57
C PRO A 48 15.86 -37.96 27.20
N LYS A 49 14.61 -38.31 26.85
CA LYS A 49 14.31 -39.61 26.22
C LYS A 49 14.49 -39.52 24.69
N ALA A 50 15.37 -40.34 24.14
CA ALA A 50 15.37 -40.67 22.72
C ALA A 50 15.77 -42.13 22.49
N ARG A 51 14.95 -42.84 21.71
CA ARG A 51 15.23 -44.09 20.97
C ARG A 51 15.96 -45.22 21.71
N GLU A 52 15.22 -46.30 21.95
CA GLU A 52 15.75 -47.62 21.61
C GLU A 52 14.61 -48.54 21.18
N ALA A 53 14.82 -49.26 20.08
CA ALA A 53 14.00 -50.35 19.61
C ALA A 53 14.97 -51.40 19.06
N GLU A 54 14.95 -52.61 19.61
CA GLU A 54 15.23 -53.89 18.92
C GLU A 54 15.17 -55.08 19.90
N ALA A 55 15.26 -56.30 19.36
CA ALA A 55 15.23 -57.59 20.06
C ALA A 55 13.93 -57.87 20.86
N GLU A 56 12.82 -58.23 20.20
CA GLU A 56 12.54 -59.63 19.83
C GLU A 56 12.87 -60.69 20.91
N ASN A 57 11.83 -61.25 21.55
CA ASN A 57 11.56 -62.67 21.33
C ASN A 57 10.13 -63.12 21.68
N ARG A 58 9.60 -64.00 20.82
CA ARG A 58 8.61 -65.06 21.08
C ARG A 58 7.23 -64.70 21.67
N MET A 59 6.26 -64.74 20.76
CA MET A 59 5.20 -65.79 20.77
C MET A 59 4.70 -66.29 22.14
N SER A 60 3.45 -65.96 22.50
CA SER A 60 2.35 -66.94 22.35
C SER A 60 0.96 -66.38 22.72
N ARG A 61 0.08 -66.43 21.71
CA ARG A 61 -1.39 -66.53 21.76
C ARG A 61 -1.85 -67.72 22.68
N PRO A 62 -3.16 -67.92 22.97
CA PRO A 62 -4.14 -67.01 23.59
C PRO A 62 -5.05 -67.72 24.63
N SER A 63 -5.90 -66.99 25.36
CA SER A 63 -7.31 -67.35 25.68
C SER A 63 -7.91 -66.30 26.62
N ARG A 64 -9.12 -65.74 26.46
CA ARG A 64 -10.45 -66.16 25.94
C ARG A 64 -11.39 -66.61 27.07
N SER A 65 -12.45 -65.83 27.27
CA SER A 65 -13.69 -66.16 28.02
C SER A 65 -13.55 -66.18 29.56
N SER A 66 -14.54 -65.79 30.38
CA SER A 66 -15.99 -65.73 30.13
C SER A 66 -16.74 -64.75 31.06
N ARG A 67 -17.92 -64.26 30.59
CA ARG A 67 -19.18 -63.96 31.32
C ARG A 67 -19.11 -63.16 32.66
N SER A 68 -19.70 -61.95 32.77
CA SER A 68 -21.14 -61.59 32.78
C SER A 68 -21.91 -62.03 34.06
N PRO A 69 -23.08 -61.43 34.40
CA PRO A 69 -23.41 -59.99 34.50
C PRO A 69 -24.23 -59.66 35.79
N ARG A 70 -24.46 -58.37 36.11
CA ARG A 70 -25.60 -57.92 36.95
C ARG A 70 -25.86 -56.41 36.84
N THR A 71 -27.12 -56.05 36.59
CA THR A 71 -27.74 -54.71 36.59
C THR A 71 -28.55 -54.51 37.91
N PRO A 72 -29.34 -53.43 38.09
CA PRO A 72 -29.09 -51.98 37.91
C PRO A 72 -29.46 -51.18 39.20
N LEU A 73 -29.27 -49.85 39.23
CA LEU A 73 -30.18 -48.91 39.92
C LEU A 73 -30.03 -47.45 39.43
N SER A 74 -30.87 -46.55 39.95
CA SER A 74 -31.33 -45.30 39.31
C SER A 74 -30.82 -43.99 39.93
N SER A 75 -30.71 -42.95 39.09
CA SER A 75 -30.93 -41.50 39.33
C SER A 75 -30.21 -40.75 40.47
N VAL A 76 -29.65 -39.57 40.15
CA VAL A 76 -30.05 -38.23 40.69
C VAL A 76 -29.22 -37.13 40.00
N ASN A 77 -29.86 -35.99 39.69
CA ASN A 77 -29.28 -34.72 39.19
C ASN A 77 -29.32 -33.70 40.35
N PRO A 78 -28.52 -32.61 40.40
CA PRO A 78 -28.90 -31.41 39.64
C PRO A 78 -27.79 -30.40 39.21
N ASP A 79 -28.21 -29.58 38.24
CA ASP A 79 -27.86 -28.21 37.84
C ASP A 79 -26.85 -27.35 38.64
N GLU A 80 -26.06 -26.56 37.91
CA GLU A 80 -25.94 -25.11 38.18
C GLU A 80 -25.83 -24.32 36.86
N THR A 81 -26.61 -23.24 36.72
CA THR A 81 -26.68 -22.38 35.52
C THR A 81 -26.24 -20.96 35.85
N THR A 82 -25.54 -20.30 34.91
CA THR A 82 -25.34 -18.84 34.93
C THR A 82 -25.78 -18.21 33.60
N PRO A 83 -26.27 -16.95 33.60
CA PRO A 83 -27.25 -16.51 32.62
C PRO A 83 -26.67 -15.90 31.33
N LEU A 84 -27.34 -16.18 30.21
CA LEU A 84 -27.18 -15.45 28.95
C LEU A 84 -27.80 -14.05 29.06
N VAL A 85 -27.00 -13.01 28.77
CA VAL A 85 -27.51 -11.64 28.60
C VAL A 85 -28.23 -11.52 27.26
N ASN A 86 -29.41 -10.90 27.30
CA ASN A 86 -30.37 -10.85 26.21
C ASN A 86 -29.98 -9.83 25.13
N ALA A 87 -29.28 -10.26 24.08
CA ALA A 87 -28.77 -9.40 22.99
C ALA A 87 -29.83 -9.05 21.92
N ASN A 88 -30.96 -8.46 22.35
CA ASN A 88 -31.99 -7.95 21.45
C ASN A 88 -31.74 -6.48 21.05
N GLN A 89 -30.62 -6.23 20.38
CA GLN A 89 -30.37 -5.02 19.58
C GLN A 89 -29.17 -5.28 18.64
N PRO A 90 -29.30 -5.09 17.31
CA PRO A 90 -28.13 -5.04 16.44
C PRO A 90 -27.29 -3.80 16.77
N PRO A 91 -25.95 -3.86 16.66
CA PRO A 91 -25.12 -2.67 16.80
C PRO A 91 -25.50 -1.62 15.74
N PRO A 92 -25.39 -0.31 16.05
CA PRO A 92 -25.74 0.74 15.09
C PRO A 92 -24.89 0.65 13.84
N ALA A 93 -25.49 0.93 12.68
CA ALA A 93 -24.78 0.99 11.42
C ALA A 93 -23.69 2.07 11.47
N TYR A 94 -22.52 1.78 10.90
CA TYR A 94 -21.30 2.60 11.01
C TYR A 94 -21.36 3.95 10.25
N PHE A 95 -22.54 4.43 9.87
CA PHE A 95 -22.72 5.58 8.98
C PHE A 95 -23.15 6.89 9.67
N ASP A 96 -23.68 6.83 10.90
CA ASP A 96 -24.21 8.03 11.59
C ASP A 96 -23.19 8.72 12.52
N ALA A 97 -21.90 8.36 12.46
CA ALA A 97 -20.84 8.96 13.28
C ALA A 97 -20.15 10.19 12.63
N THR A 98 -20.59 10.65 11.45
CA THR A 98 -19.97 11.79 10.73
C THR A 98 -21.00 12.78 10.16
N ALA A 99 -21.83 13.35 11.04
CA ALA A 99 -22.67 14.52 10.72
C ALA A 99 -22.48 15.66 11.74
N ASN A 100 -21.71 16.68 11.35
CA ASN A 100 -21.58 18.03 11.93
C ASN A 100 -21.53 18.24 13.47
N PRO A 101 -20.38 18.67 14.03
CA PRO A 101 -20.30 19.18 15.40
C PRO A 101 -20.53 20.72 15.45
N TYR A 102 -21.77 21.20 15.30
CA TYR A 102 -22.11 22.61 15.58
C TYR A 102 -23.55 22.80 16.12
N GLN A 103 -23.71 22.50 17.41
CA GLN A 103 -24.68 23.08 18.34
C GLN A 103 -24.17 22.67 19.73
N GLY A 104 -23.95 23.56 20.71
CA GLY A 104 -24.47 24.91 20.88
C GLY A 104 -24.98 24.98 22.32
N TYR A 105 -24.12 25.40 23.25
CA TYR A 105 -24.41 25.40 24.69
C TYR A 105 -25.69 26.19 25.02
N ALA A 106 -26.61 25.56 25.74
CA ALA A 106 -27.69 26.25 26.45
C ALA A 106 -27.35 26.24 27.95
N ALA A 107 -27.41 27.42 28.58
CA ALA A 107 -27.10 27.61 29.99
C ALA A 107 -28.36 27.60 30.86
N GLU A 108 -28.26 27.04 32.07
CA GLU A 108 -29.21 27.30 33.16
C GLU A 108 -28.73 28.51 33.97
N GLN A 109 -29.47 29.62 33.93
CA GLN A 109 -29.55 30.58 35.05
C GLN A 109 -30.98 31.14 35.13
N ASN A 110 -31.37 31.52 36.34
CA ASN A 110 -32.76 31.70 36.75
C ASN A 110 -33.04 33.15 37.23
N GLU A 111 -34.31 33.57 37.13
CA GLU A 111 -34.93 34.78 37.72
C GLU A 111 -34.46 36.20 37.28
N GLY A 112 -35.41 37.12 37.07
CA GLY A 112 -35.11 38.55 36.84
C GLY A 112 -36.21 39.41 36.18
N SER A 113 -37.32 39.65 36.89
CA SER A 113 -38.47 40.46 36.46
C SER A 113 -38.17 41.92 36.01
N ARG A 114 -38.76 42.39 34.87
CA ARG A 114 -39.59 43.63 34.76
C ARG A 114 -40.03 44.05 33.34
N ASP A 115 -41.34 44.15 33.16
CA ASP A 115 -42.18 45.22 32.54
C ASP A 115 -41.84 46.02 31.25
N GLU A 116 -42.92 46.19 30.46
CA GLU A 116 -43.32 47.30 29.55
C GLU A 116 -42.92 47.38 28.03
N VAL A 117 -43.96 47.14 27.19
CA VAL A 117 -44.55 48.09 26.20
C VAL A 117 -44.13 48.09 24.70
N VAL A 118 -44.98 47.39 23.91
CA VAL A 118 -45.73 47.88 22.71
C VAL A 118 -45.12 47.85 21.27
N ARG A 119 -45.84 47.09 20.39
CA ARG A 119 -45.96 47.17 18.90
C ARG A 119 -44.75 46.76 18.02
N ASN A 120 -44.89 46.08 16.88
CA ASN A 120 -46.07 45.60 16.11
C ASN A 120 -45.81 44.17 15.55
N ASP A 121 -46.87 43.39 15.42
CA ASP A 121 -47.01 42.20 14.54
C ASP A 121 -47.66 42.67 13.18
N PRO A 122 -47.78 41.88 12.06
CA PRO A 122 -48.15 40.46 12.06
C PRO A 122 -47.44 39.50 11.07
N GLY A 123 -47.13 38.30 11.56
CA GLY A 123 -47.49 37.03 10.89
C GLY A 123 -46.43 36.30 10.03
N LEU A 124 -46.53 34.98 9.80
CA LEU A 124 -47.48 33.99 10.36
C LEU A 124 -46.95 32.54 10.23
N LEU A 125 -46.95 31.82 11.36
CA LEU A 125 -47.10 30.35 11.56
C LEU A 125 -46.39 29.31 10.64
N LEU A 126 -45.25 28.87 11.18
CA LEU A 126 -44.86 27.46 11.47
C LEU A 126 -45.93 26.32 11.52
N LEU A 127 -45.40 25.08 11.35
CA LEU A 127 -45.83 23.76 11.89
C LEU A 127 -47.10 23.10 11.30
N THR A 128 -47.03 21.90 10.68
CA THR A 128 -47.04 20.54 11.30
C THR A 128 -47.32 19.51 10.15
N SER A 129 -47.22 18.18 10.24
CA SER A 129 -46.53 17.18 11.08
C SER A 129 -46.84 15.77 10.50
N ARG A 130 -45.92 14.79 10.66
CA ARG A 130 -46.14 13.31 10.65
C ARG A 130 -46.96 12.62 9.52
N ARG A 131 -46.35 11.59 8.90
CA ARG A 131 -46.85 10.19 9.04
C ARG A 131 -45.82 9.12 8.65
N SER A 132 -45.98 7.93 9.24
CA SER A 132 -45.09 6.76 9.18
C SER A 132 -45.30 5.89 7.92
N PRO A 133 -44.35 4.99 7.58
CA PRO A 133 -44.39 4.20 6.34
C PRO A 133 -45.08 2.83 6.51
N GLN A 134 -45.75 2.32 5.48
CA GLN A 134 -46.18 0.92 5.38
C GLN A 134 -46.27 0.37 3.95
N HIS A 135 -45.90 -0.91 3.84
CA HIS A 135 -46.33 -1.94 2.89
C HIS A 135 -45.79 -2.06 1.44
N MET A 136 -45.34 -3.29 1.13
CA MET A 136 -45.31 -3.89 -0.21
C MET A 136 -46.60 -4.67 -0.48
N GLY A 137 -46.93 -4.89 -1.77
CA GLY A 137 -47.94 -5.86 -2.22
C GLY A 137 -48.37 -5.72 -3.69
N ASP A 138 -47.85 -6.63 -4.53
CA ASP A 138 -48.42 -7.31 -5.72
C ASP A 138 -49.27 -6.63 -6.82
N SER A 139 -49.24 -7.28 -8.00
CA SER A 139 -49.95 -6.97 -9.28
C SER A 139 -51.34 -7.69 -9.35
N PRO A 140 -52.11 -7.82 -10.48
CA PRO A 140 -51.94 -7.35 -11.88
C PRO A 140 -53.23 -6.84 -12.61
N SER A 141 -53.11 -6.59 -13.94
CA SER A 141 -54.19 -6.43 -14.98
C SER A 141 -54.99 -5.11 -15.00
N HIS A 142 -55.58 -4.60 -16.11
CA HIS A 142 -55.85 -5.14 -17.46
C HIS A 142 -55.82 -4.04 -18.58
N TYR A 143 -55.83 -4.44 -19.86
CA TYR A 143 -55.69 -3.65 -21.13
C TYR A 143 -57.03 -3.09 -21.69
N PRO A 144 -57.16 -2.52 -22.94
CA PRO A 144 -56.21 -2.14 -24.02
C PRO A 144 -56.35 -0.63 -24.45
N GLU A 145 -55.68 0.00 -25.44
CA GLU A 145 -55.27 -0.26 -26.84
C GLU A 145 -54.08 0.71 -27.21
N ARG A 146 -53.36 0.76 -28.36
CA ARG A 146 -53.34 0.06 -29.69
C ARG A 146 -51.92 0.18 -30.35
N TYR A 147 -51.79 -0.31 -31.60
CA TYR A 147 -50.73 -0.15 -32.65
C TYR A 147 -49.47 0.72 -32.40
N GLY A 148 -48.26 0.32 -32.86
CA GLY A 148 -47.92 -0.84 -33.68
C GLY A 148 -46.41 -1.00 -34.01
N ASN A 149 -46.10 -2.03 -34.81
CA ASN A 149 -44.76 -2.47 -35.26
C ASN A 149 -43.93 -1.36 -35.97
N THR A 150 -42.61 -1.44 -36.18
CA THR A 150 -41.82 -2.64 -36.59
C THR A 150 -40.31 -2.44 -36.39
N TYR A 151 -39.56 -3.55 -36.32
CA TYR A 151 -38.10 -3.64 -36.46
C TYR A 151 -37.55 -2.96 -37.73
N TYR A 152 -36.29 -2.51 -37.68
CA TYR A 152 -35.43 -2.39 -38.86
C TYR A 152 -34.10 -3.13 -38.66
N ASP A 153 -33.84 -4.03 -39.60
CA ASP A 153 -32.59 -4.80 -39.73
C ASP A 153 -31.60 -4.08 -40.67
N HIS A 154 -30.31 -4.40 -40.53
CA HIS A 154 -29.23 -3.81 -41.31
C HIS A 154 -29.13 -4.41 -42.72
N SER A 155 -29.00 -3.57 -43.75
CA SER A 155 -28.45 -4.00 -45.03
C SER A 155 -27.59 -2.94 -45.72
N ARG A 156 -26.50 -3.39 -46.34
CA ARG A 156 -25.45 -2.58 -46.98
C ARG A 156 -25.90 -2.00 -48.32
N LYS A 157 -25.34 -0.86 -48.70
CA LYS A 157 -24.88 -0.62 -50.09
C LYS A 157 -23.68 0.35 -50.12
N ARG A 158 -22.66 -0.01 -50.92
CA ARG A 158 -21.56 0.89 -51.29
C ARG A 158 -22.04 1.86 -52.37
N ILE A 159 -21.58 3.11 -52.34
CA ILE A 159 -21.29 3.89 -53.55
C ILE A 159 -19.94 4.59 -53.34
N HIS A 160 -19.14 4.65 -54.40
CA HIS A 160 -17.83 5.29 -54.46
C HIS A 160 -17.97 6.69 -55.10
N ASP A 161 -16.89 7.48 -55.04
CA ASP A 161 -16.72 8.78 -55.72
C ASP A 161 -17.45 9.98 -55.06
N CYS A 162 -16.94 11.21 -55.13
CA CYS A 162 -15.74 11.71 -55.83
C CYS A 162 -15.00 12.79 -55.01
N CYS A 163 -13.69 12.90 -55.21
CA CYS A 163 -12.89 14.00 -54.65
C CYS A 163 -13.20 15.33 -55.34
N SER A 164 -13.68 16.32 -54.59
CA SER A 164 -13.55 17.74 -54.97
C SER A 164 -13.45 18.65 -53.75
N SER A 165 -12.23 18.86 -53.25
CA SER A 165 -11.88 20.08 -52.51
C SER A 165 -10.36 20.23 -52.38
N SER A 166 -9.76 20.96 -53.32
CA SER A 166 -8.40 21.51 -53.17
C SER A 166 -8.25 22.40 -51.91
N ARG A 167 -9.38 22.85 -51.34
CA ARG A 167 -9.41 23.70 -50.14
C ARG A 167 -9.19 22.89 -48.86
N PHE A 168 -9.77 21.69 -48.72
CA PHE A 168 -9.59 20.89 -47.49
C PHE A 168 -8.14 20.44 -47.29
N ILE A 169 -7.44 19.99 -48.34
CA ILE A 169 -6.02 19.60 -48.25
C ILE A 169 -5.13 20.79 -47.87
N LYS A 170 -5.42 21.99 -48.38
CA LYS A 170 -4.69 23.21 -48.00
C LYS A 170 -4.94 23.59 -46.54
N ILE A 171 -6.18 23.43 -46.05
CA ILE A 171 -6.53 23.71 -44.65
C ILE A 171 -5.85 22.71 -43.71
N THR A 172 -5.86 21.40 -44.00
CA THR A 172 -5.14 20.42 -43.16
C THR A 172 -3.63 20.63 -43.19
N LEU A 173 -3.02 20.97 -44.34
CA LEU A 173 -1.59 21.31 -44.38
C LEU A 173 -1.25 22.55 -43.55
N VAL A 174 -2.09 23.59 -43.56
CA VAL A 174 -1.92 24.77 -42.69
C VAL A 174 -2.08 24.41 -41.22
N ILE A 175 -3.08 23.60 -40.85
CA ILE A 175 -3.29 23.14 -39.47
C ILE A 175 -2.10 22.29 -38.99
N CYS A 176 -1.60 21.37 -39.82
CA CYS A 176 -0.39 20.60 -39.51
C CYS A 176 0.86 21.51 -39.40
N ALA A 177 1.03 22.50 -40.28
CA ALA A 177 2.14 23.45 -40.19
C ALA A 177 2.07 24.31 -38.92
N VAL A 178 0.87 24.75 -38.51
CA VAL A 178 0.66 25.47 -37.24
C VAL A 178 0.89 24.54 -36.05
N ALA A 179 0.42 23.29 -36.07
CA ALA A 179 0.68 22.32 -35.01
C ALA A 179 2.18 21.99 -34.87
N ILE A 180 2.90 21.86 -35.99
CA ILE A 180 4.36 21.68 -36.02
C ILE A 180 5.07 22.94 -35.53
N ALA A 181 4.60 24.14 -35.88
CA ALA A 181 5.17 25.39 -35.38
C ALA A 181 4.95 25.56 -33.87
N VAL A 182 3.76 25.24 -33.35
CA VAL A 182 3.45 25.23 -31.91
C VAL A 182 4.28 24.16 -31.19
N TRP A 183 4.45 22.98 -31.77
CA TRP A 183 5.32 21.93 -31.22
C TRP A 183 6.79 22.35 -31.21
N LEU A 184 7.30 22.96 -32.29
CA LEU A 184 8.65 23.50 -32.35
C LEU A 184 8.86 24.65 -31.36
N VAL A 185 7.88 25.52 -31.16
CA VAL A 185 7.94 26.57 -30.13
C VAL A 185 7.92 25.95 -28.72
N GLY A 186 7.08 24.96 -28.46
CA GLY A 186 7.04 24.24 -27.17
C GLY A 186 8.29 23.39 -26.88
N VAL A 187 9.02 22.97 -27.92
CA VAL A 187 10.33 22.29 -27.81
C VAL A 187 11.49 23.31 -27.70
N LEU A 188 11.28 24.56 -28.12
CA LEU A 188 12.25 25.66 -28.03
C LEU A 188 12.06 26.57 -26.81
N THR A 189 10.93 26.49 -26.11
CA THR A 189 10.81 27.01 -24.74
C THR A 189 11.60 26.10 -23.81
N PRO A 190 12.74 26.56 -23.23
CA PRO A 190 13.36 25.81 -22.15
C PRO A 190 12.35 25.67 -21.01
N HIS A 191 12.36 24.51 -20.35
CA HIS A 191 11.56 24.27 -19.15
C HIS A 191 11.82 25.40 -18.15
N GLU A 192 10.76 26.11 -17.75
CA GLU A 192 10.87 27.32 -16.93
C GLU A 192 11.66 26.99 -15.65
N SER A 193 12.67 27.81 -15.35
CA SER A 193 13.66 27.41 -14.35
C SER A 193 13.09 27.55 -12.94
N LEU A 194 13.32 26.56 -12.08
CA LEU A 194 12.82 26.54 -10.69
C LEU A 194 13.28 27.75 -9.84
N LYS A 195 14.27 28.50 -10.31
CA LYS A 195 14.72 29.78 -9.71
C LYS A 195 13.79 30.96 -9.99
N GLU A 196 13.06 30.93 -11.11
CA GLU A 196 12.24 32.05 -11.57
C GLU A 196 10.89 32.11 -10.83
N ASP A 197 10.36 30.96 -10.39
CA ASP A 197 9.05 30.88 -9.75
C ASP A 197 9.04 31.45 -8.31
N ILE A 198 10.11 31.24 -7.54
CA ILE A 198 10.28 31.83 -6.20
C ILE A 198 10.33 33.37 -6.26
N SER A 199 10.68 33.95 -7.41
CA SER A 199 10.65 35.41 -7.60
C SER A 199 9.23 35.97 -7.78
N LYS A 200 8.24 35.10 -8.06
CA LYS A 200 6.82 35.45 -8.24
C LYS A 200 5.99 35.21 -6.97
N GLY A 201 6.44 34.34 -6.06
CA GLY A 201 5.78 34.07 -4.77
C GLY A 201 6.31 32.82 -4.06
N PHE A 202 5.71 32.47 -2.91
CA PHE A 202 5.92 31.16 -2.29
C PHE A 202 5.03 30.11 -2.98
N PRO A 203 5.59 28.97 -3.46
CA PRO A 203 4.81 27.92 -4.13
C PRO A 203 3.69 27.33 -3.25
N ASP A 204 2.56 26.99 -3.86
CA ASP A 204 1.43 26.30 -3.23
C ASP A 204 0.91 26.93 -1.90
N TRP A 205 1.01 28.26 -1.74
CA TRP A 205 0.53 28.96 -0.54
C TRP A 205 -1.00 28.82 -0.38
N PRO A 206 -1.52 28.18 0.69
CA PRO A 206 -2.93 27.85 0.83
C PRO A 206 -3.84 29.09 1.00
N GLU A 207 -5.04 29.03 0.42
CA GLU A 207 -6.04 30.12 0.49
C GLU A 207 -6.52 30.48 1.90
N HIS A 208 -6.37 29.57 2.88
CA HIS A 208 -6.72 29.83 4.28
C HIS A 208 -5.63 30.58 5.05
N CYS A 209 -4.44 30.71 4.47
CA CYS A 209 -3.33 31.49 5.00
C CYS A 209 -3.46 32.95 4.54
N ASP A 210 -2.85 33.88 5.29
CA ASP A 210 -2.80 35.29 4.89
C ASP A 210 -2.08 35.44 3.53
N HIS A 211 -2.71 36.09 2.54
CA HIS A 211 -2.11 36.32 1.23
C HIS A 211 -0.87 37.22 1.31
N GLU A 212 -0.73 38.01 2.39
CA GLU A 212 0.47 38.80 2.65
C GLU A 212 1.44 38.04 3.58
N TYR A 213 2.55 37.55 3.03
CA TYR A 213 3.59 36.83 3.76
C TYR A 213 4.99 37.42 3.58
N TYR A 214 5.89 37.10 4.51
CA TYR A 214 7.33 37.31 4.40
C TYR A 214 8.03 36.01 4.03
N ILE A 215 8.93 36.04 3.04
CA ILE A 215 9.85 34.93 2.76
C ILE A 215 11.22 35.21 3.39
N LYS A 216 11.82 34.18 4.00
CA LYS A 216 13.20 34.20 4.50
C LYS A 216 13.95 32.97 4.01
N THR A 217 15.03 33.20 3.25
CA THR A 217 15.79 32.15 2.58
C THR A 217 17.20 32.00 3.17
N ALA A 218 17.71 30.77 3.19
CA ALA A 218 19.10 30.42 3.48
C ALA A 218 19.63 29.42 2.44
N SER A 219 20.95 29.30 2.31
CA SER A 219 21.59 28.35 1.38
C SER A 219 22.81 27.69 2.00
N PHE A 220 22.99 26.41 1.70
CA PHE A 220 23.97 25.53 2.32
C PHE A 220 24.65 24.66 1.26
N ASP A 221 25.96 24.82 1.13
CA ASP A 221 26.78 24.09 0.16
C ASP A 221 27.44 22.87 0.81
N PHE A 222 27.50 21.76 0.07
CA PHE A 222 28.07 20.47 0.48
C PHE A 222 28.95 19.94 -0.67
N ASP A 223 30.26 19.97 -0.50
CA ASP A 223 31.20 19.72 -1.60
C ASP A 223 31.39 18.24 -1.92
N ASN A 224 31.48 17.36 -0.92
CA ASN A 224 31.59 15.91 -1.14
C ASN A 224 31.11 15.09 0.07
N PRO A 225 29.79 15.05 0.36
CA PRO A 225 29.28 14.45 1.60
C PRO A 225 29.42 12.91 1.64
N GLY A 226 29.52 12.24 0.48
CA GLY A 226 29.46 10.78 0.40
C GLY A 226 28.06 10.26 0.76
N THR A 227 27.73 10.26 2.05
CA THR A 227 26.35 10.15 2.54
C THR A 227 25.76 11.54 2.76
N PHE A 228 24.64 11.86 2.11
CA PHE A 228 23.91 13.11 2.35
C PHE A 228 22.59 12.86 3.12
N GLY A 229 22.34 13.65 4.16
CA GLY A 229 21.12 13.59 4.96
C GLY A 229 20.39 14.94 5.05
N LEU A 230 19.08 14.93 4.82
CA LEU A 230 18.19 16.08 5.00
C LEU A 230 17.10 15.71 6.01
N HIS A 231 16.96 16.50 7.05
CA HIS A 231 16.08 16.22 8.19
C HIS A 231 15.24 17.46 8.53
N GLU A 232 13.96 17.44 8.16
CA GLU A 232 12.98 18.41 8.63
C GLU A 232 12.37 17.91 9.96
N LEU A 233 12.59 18.68 11.03
CA LEU A 233 12.23 18.34 12.41
C LEU A 233 11.29 19.37 13.05
N VAL A 234 10.74 20.31 12.27
CA VAL A 234 9.86 21.38 12.75
C VAL A 234 8.67 20.78 13.48
N THR A 235 8.23 21.43 14.55
CA THR A 235 7.08 20.99 15.36
C THR A 235 5.93 21.96 15.16
N GLN A 236 4.74 21.41 14.93
CA GLN A 236 3.52 22.17 14.81
C GLN A 236 3.16 22.81 16.17
N HIS A 237 2.99 24.13 16.21
CA HIS A 237 2.77 24.89 17.44
C HIS A 237 1.44 25.64 17.40
N ASP A 238 0.46 25.18 18.18
CA ASP A 238 -0.91 25.71 18.22
C ASP A 238 -1.04 27.23 18.46
N ARG A 239 0.02 27.88 18.98
CA ARG A 239 0.05 29.31 19.33
C ARG A 239 0.87 30.19 18.40
N THR A 240 1.64 29.62 17.47
CA THR A 240 2.53 30.38 16.57
C THR A 240 2.30 30.03 15.11
N TYR A 241 2.35 28.74 14.74
CA TYR A 241 1.99 28.25 13.42
C TYR A 241 1.24 26.92 13.54
N LYS A 242 -0.07 27.01 13.33
CA LYS A 242 -1.00 25.88 13.45
C LYS A 242 -0.89 24.92 12.27
N THR A 243 -0.45 25.38 11.09
CA THR A 243 -0.25 24.53 9.91
C THR A 243 1.17 24.68 9.39
N VAL A 244 1.89 23.56 9.30
CA VAL A 244 3.18 23.46 8.58
C VAL A 244 2.95 22.69 7.29
N PHE A 245 3.44 23.20 6.17
CA PHE A 245 3.32 22.56 4.85
C PHE A 245 4.47 22.98 3.93
N GLY A 246 4.57 22.30 2.79
CA GLY A 246 5.49 22.61 1.70
C GLY A 246 6.17 21.36 1.16
N LYS A 247 7.28 21.52 0.46
CA LYS A 247 7.93 20.46 -0.31
C LYS A 247 9.45 20.47 -0.19
N ILE A 248 10.02 19.29 -0.43
CA ILE A 248 11.45 19.06 -0.66
C ILE A 248 11.60 18.68 -2.13
N HIS A 249 12.14 19.59 -2.93
CA HIS A 249 12.45 19.36 -4.33
C HIS A 249 13.90 18.90 -4.48
N VAL A 250 14.12 17.77 -5.15
CA VAL A 250 15.45 17.34 -5.60
C VAL A 250 15.55 17.64 -7.09
N ALA A 251 16.44 18.57 -7.46
CA ALA A 251 16.49 19.15 -8.80
C ALA A 251 17.92 19.19 -9.35
N LYS A 252 18.04 19.30 -10.69
CA LYS A 252 19.33 19.55 -11.34
C LYS A 252 19.90 20.90 -10.89
N GLY A 253 21.13 20.91 -10.41
CA GLY A 253 21.89 22.13 -10.16
C GLY A 253 22.30 22.83 -11.48
N PRO A 254 22.61 24.13 -11.44
CA PRO A 254 23.25 24.82 -12.56
C PRO A 254 24.51 24.10 -13.04
N ASP A 255 24.80 24.12 -14.34
CA ASP A 255 25.97 23.43 -14.91
C ASP A 255 27.31 24.02 -14.43
N ASP A 256 27.32 25.24 -13.88
CA ASP A 256 28.46 25.91 -13.23
C ASP A 256 28.52 25.70 -11.70
N GLN A 257 27.64 24.88 -11.13
CA GLN A 257 27.60 24.63 -9.69
C GLN A 257 28.85 23.89 -9.20
N LYS A 258 29.72 24.62 -8.49
CA LYS A 258 30.93 24.08 -7.85
C LYS A 258 30.69 23.03 -6.75
N PRO A 259 29.80 23.24 -5.76
CA PRO A 259 29.53 22.21 -4.75
C PRO A 259 28.70 21.08 -5.35
N ASN A 260 29.02 19.83 -5.01
CA ASN A 260 28.25 18.67 -5.49
C ASN A 260 26.76 18.80 -5.13
N THR A 261 26.44 19.33 -3.95
CA THR A 261 25.05 19.53 -3.51
C THR A 261 24.88 20.89 -2.85
N ARG A 262 23.80 21.60 -3.19
CA ARG A 262 23.39 22.87 -2.58
C ARG A 262 21.94 22.79 -2.12
N ALA A 263 21.70 22.92 -0.82
CA ALA A 263 20.36 23.02 -0.26
C ALA A 263 19.99 24.50 -0.09
N GLN A 264 18.94 24.96 -0.78
CA GLN A 264 18.30 26.26 -0.58
C GLN A 264 17.00 26.04 0.22
N ILE A 265 16.83 26.74 1.33
CA ILE A 265 15.62 26.63 2.18
C ILE A 265 14.95 28.00 2.23
N SER A 266 13.65 28.05 1.96
CA SER A 266 12.82 29.25 2.08
C SER A 266 11.67 28.98 3.04
N PHE A 267 11.52 29.83 4.05
CA PHE A 267 10.38 29.83 4.95
C PHE A 267 9.44 30.98 4.60
N ALA A 268 8.13 30.74 4.56
CA ALA A 268 7.11 31.75 4.41
C ALA A 268 6.16 31.79 5.62
N THR A 269 5.93 32.99 6.16
CA THR A 269 4.95 33.24 7.23
C THR A 269 4.09 34.47 6.94
N PRO A 270 2.81 34.50 7.35
CA PRO A 270 1.97 35.70 7.37
C PRO A 270 2.69 36.93 7.95
N LYS A 271 2.36 38.13 7.47
CA LYS A 271 2.95 39.39 8.02
C LYS A 271 2.68 39.63 9.51
N SER A 272 1.78 38.88 10.14
CA SER A 272 1.53 38.87 11.58
C SER A 272 2.61 38.14 12.41
N ILE A 273 3.44 37.31 11.77
CA ILE A 273 4.52 36.50 12.36
C ILE A 273 5.86 36.91 11.73
N GLU A 274 6.77 37.48 12.53
CA GLU A 274 8.11 37.85 12.08
C GLU A 274 9.14 36.79 12.50
N ILE A 275 9.76 36.10 11.52
CA ILE A 275 10.86 35.16 11.77
C ILE A 275 12.15 35.93 12.06
N GLU A 276 12.58 35.92 13.33
CA GLU A 276 13.85 36.51 13.76
C GLU A 276 15.04 35.78 13.15
N LYS A 277 15.06 34.46 13.31
CA LYS A 277 16.20 33.61 12.93
C LYS A 277 15.73 32.24 12.51
N LEU A 278 16.25 31.76 11.37
CA LEU A 278 16.12 30.38 10.95
C LEU A 278 17.00 29.51 11.85
N LYS A 279 16.43 28.46 12.44
CA LYS A 279 17.16 27.51 13.28
C LYS A 279 17.47 26.26 12.45
N TYR A 280 18.74 25.90 12.41
CA TYR A 280 19.22 24.74 11.69
C TYR A 280 20.53 24.26 12.32
N THR A 281 20.81 22.97 12.17
CA THR A 281 22.09 22.36 12.51
C THR A 281 22.68 21.75 11.24
N LYS A 282 23.89 22.17 10.85
CA LYS A 282 24.59 21.70 9.65
C LYS A 282 25.87 20.96 10.04
N SER A 283 26.09 19.78 9.47
CA SER A 283 27.39 19.10 9.43
C SER A 283 27.95 19.07 8.00
N GLU A 284 29.04 18.34 7.76
CA GLU A 284 29.60 18.12 6.41
C GLU A 284 28.68 17.24 5.53
N THR A 285 27.79 16.47 6.16
CA THR A 285 26.99 15.41 5.53
C THR A 285 25.49 15.56 5.74
N GLU A 286 25.06 16.25 6.79
CA GLU A 286 23.66 16.31 7.21
C GLU A 286 23.19 17.75 7.45
N LEU A 287 21.91 17.99 7.15
CA LEU A 287 21.21 19.26 7.38
C LEU A 287 19.92 19.01 8.17
N PHE A 288 19.88 19.52 9.39
CA PHE A 288 18.72 19.50 10.27
C PHE A 288 18.04 20.87 10.26
N ILE A 289 16.74 20.86 10.00
CA ILE A 289 15.88 22.04 9.93
C ILE A 289 14.98 22.02 11.16
N GLU A 290 15.06 23.07 11.97
CA GLU A 290 14.44 23.14 13.28
C GLU A 290 13.46 24.31 13.38
N ASP A 291 12.70 24.39 14.47
CA ASP A 291 11.72 25.44 14.71
C ASP A 291 12.36 26.85 14.61
N PRO A 292 11.87 27.74 13.72
CA PRO A 292 12.38 29.10 13.60
C PRO A 292 12.11 29.93 14.86
N VAL A 293 13.04 30.82 15.19
CA VAL A 293 12.85 31.77 16.29
C VAL A 293 11.93 32.88 15.81
N ILE A 294 10.78 33.05 16.49
CA ILE A 294 9.77 34.05 16.19
C ILE A 294 9.93 35.24 17.14
N LYS A 295 10.04 36.43 16.57
CA LYS A 295 10.31 37.68 17.32
C LYS A 295 9.06 38.26 17.97
N ASN A 296 7.96 38.24 17.22
CA ASN A 296 6.68 38.82 17.60
C ASN A 296 5.55 38.06 16.90
N SER A 297 4.47 37.83 17.64
CA SER A 297 3.17 37.46 17.11
C SER A 297 2.20 38.59 17.47
N LYS A 298 1.80 39.42 16.50
CA LYS A 298 0.79 40.45 16.73
C LYS A 298 -0.56 39.77 16.98
N ASN A 299 -1.37 40.30 17.91
CA ASN A 299 -2.66 39.73 18.33
C ASN A 299 -3.42 39.05 17.18
N ILE A 300 -3.41 37.71 17.22
CA ILE A 300 -3.95 36.87 16.16
C ILE A 300 -5.45 36.79 16.35
N ASN A 301 -6.20 37.59 15.58
CA ASN A 301 -7.66 37.58 15.64
C ASN A 301 -8.26 36.27 15.07
N ASN A 302 -7.54 35.58 14.18
CA ASN A 302 -7.95 34.29 13.58
C ASN A 302 -6.80 33.26 13.67
N PRO A 303 -6.86 32.26 14.57
CA PRO A 303 -5.80 31.26 14.71
C PRO A 303 -5.71 30.27 13.54
N THR A 304 -6.62 30.36 12.56
CA THR A 304 -6.65 29.54 11.34
C THR A 304 -5.68 30.03 10.25
N SER A 305 -5.28 31.30 10.26
CA SER A 305 -4.35 31.85 9.26
C SER A 305 -2.87 31.71 9.68
N LEU A 306 -2.58 30.92 10.72
CA LEU A 306 -1.24 30.72 11.28
C LEU A 306 -0.48 29.64 10.52
N CYS A 307 0.11 30.05 9.40
CA CYS A 307 0.77 29.19 8.44
C CYS A 307 2.29 29.32 8.48
N LEU A 308 2.98 28.18 8.36
CA LEU A 308 4.42 28.10 8.09
C LEU A 308 4.64 27.27 6.82
N GLY A 309 4.89 27.96 5.71
CA GLY A 309 5.36 27.33 4.48
C GLY A 309 6.85 27.07 4.59
N ILE A 310 7.30 25.86 4.24
CA ILE A 310 8.72 25.48 4.18
C ILE A 310 9.00 24.86 2.82
N GLU A 311 9.84 25.52 2.04
CA GLU A 311 10.25 25.07 0.72
C GLU A 311 11.76 24.77 0.74
N ILE A 312 12.15 23.56 0.34
CA ILE A 312 13.54 23.12 0.34
C ILE A 312 13.90 22.63 -1.05
N ILE A 313 14.85 23.29 -1.71
CA ILE A 313 15.36 22.86 -3.01
C ILE A 313 16.78 22.35 -2.85
N LEU A 314 16.94 21.05 -3.08
CA LEU A 314 18.22 20.35 -3.12
C LEU A 314 18.72 20.30 -4.56
N TYR A 315 19.56 21.27 -4.92
CA TYR A 315 20.25 21.32 -6.21
C TYR A 315 21.44 20.35 -6.21
N VAL A 316 21.36 19.30 -7.01
CA VAL A 316 22.45 18.33 -7.18
C VAL A 316 23.18 18.60 -8.48
N ALA A 317 24.50 18.80 -8.42
CA ALA A 317 25.30 19.06 -9.60
C ALA A 317 25.30 17.84 -10.56
N PRO A 318 25.43 18.06 -11.89
CA PRO A 318 25.31 16.97 -12.87
C PRO A 318 26.38 15.89 -12.68
N GLY A 319 25.97 14.62 -12.68
CA GLY A 319 26.85 13.46 -12.59
C GLY A 319 27.34 13.11 -11.17
N VAL A 320 26.83 13.78 -10.13
CA VAL A 320 27.21 13.52 -8.74
C VAL A 320 26.91 12.08 -8.32
N LYS A 321 27.85 11.49 -7.58
CA LYS A 321 27.76 10.16 -7.00
C LYS A 321 27.73 10.27 -5.49
N LEU A 322 26.60 9.90 -4.90
CA LEU A 322 26.45 9.70 -3.47
C LEU A 322 26.60 8.20 -3.17
N GLU A 323 27.02 7.88 -1.95
CA GLU A 323 26.94 6.54 -1.41
C GLU A 323 25.52 6.28 -0.90
N ASN A 324 25.03 7.18 -0.04
CA ASN A 324 23.70 7.11 0.55
C ASN A 324 23.00 8.48 0.49
N LEU A 325 21.69 8.47 0.28
CA LEU A 325 20.83 9.66 0.33
C LEU A 325 19.72 9.41 1.36
N LYS A 326 19.60 10.27 2.36
CA LYS A 326 18.55 10.19 3.39
C LYS A 326 17.71 11.47 3.37
N ILE A 327 16.40 11.33 3.25
CA ILE A 327 15.45 12.45 3.35
C ILE A 327 14.41 12.06 4.40
N ARG A 328 14.31 12.85 5.48
CA ARG A 328 13.30 12.65 6.52
C ARG A 328 12.55 13.93 6.79
N SER A 329 11.22 13.85 6.83
CA SER A 329 10.36 15.01 7.10
C SER A 329 9.12 14.61 7.87
N LYS A 330 8.67 15.51 8.73
CA LYS A 330 7.42 15.39 9.47
C LYS A 330 6.24 15.93 8.65
N HIS A 331 6.44 17.01 7.91
CA HIS A 331 5.34 17.82 7.36
C HIS A 331 5.38 18.04 5.84
N LEU A 332 6.48 17.74 5.16
CA LEU A 332 6.72 18.14 3.77
C LEU A 332 6.59 16.96 2.81
N GLY A 333 6.03 17.24 1.63
CA GLY A 333 6.12 16.33 0.49
C GLY A 333 7.55 16.28 -0.07
N VAL A 334 7.82 15.29 -0.92
CA VAL A 334 9.10 15.19 -1.66
C VAL A 334 8.80 15.07 -3.14
N GLU A 335 9.56 15.80 -3.96
CA GLU A 335 9.45 15.76 -5.41
C GLU A 335 10.85 15.66 -6.04
N ILE A 336 11.16 14.51 -6.62
CA ILE A 336 12.41 14.29 -7.36
C ILE A 336 12.15 14.60 -8.83
N HIS A 337 12.62 15.75 -9.28
CA HIS A 337 12.36 16.30 -10.61
C HIS A 337 13.04 15.52 -11.74
N GLU A 338 12.49 15.64 -12.95
CA GLU A 338 13.16 15.17 -14.16
C GLU A 338 14.50 15.90 -14.38
N GLY A 339 15.48 15.21 -14.98
CA GLY A 339 16.81 15.77 -15.23
C GLY A 339 17.70 15.93 -13.98
N ALA A 340 17.25 15.51 -12.79
CA ALA A 340 18.11 15.41 -11.61
C ALA A 340 19.17 14.29 -11.80
N GLU A 341 20.27 14.62 -12.49
CA GLU A 341 21.33 13.69 -12.89
C GLU A 341 22.28 13.30 -11.74
N PHE A 342 21.75 12.57 -10.76
CA PHE A 342 22.54 12.00 -9.66
C PHE A 342 22.45 10.48 -9.60
N SER A 343 23.40 9.87 -8.90
CA SER A 343 23.39 8.43 -8.62
C SER A 343 23.81 8.11 -7.19
N VAL A 344 23.17 7.10 -6.62
CA VAL A 344 23.35 6.62 -5.25
C VAL A 344 23.85 5.16 -5.33
N SER A 345 25.06 4.90 -4.86
CA SER A 345 25.71 3.60 -5.07
C SER A 345 25.22 2.50 -4.12
N ASN A 346 24.76 2.85 -2.92
CA ASN A 346 24.24 1.91 -1.92
C ASN A 346 22.73 2.08 -1.69
N GLN A 347 22.28 3.12 -0.98
CA GLN A 347 20.87 3.25 -0.59
C GLN A 347 20.32 4.69 -0.59
N THR A 348 19.11 4.83 -1.12
CA THR A 348 18.24 6.00 -0.90
C THR A 348 17.17 5.63 0.14
N ASP A 349 16.99 6.48 1.15
CA ASP A 349 16.08 6.33 2.29
C ASP A 349 15.18 7.58 2.37
N VAL A 350 13.86 7.42 2.15
CA VAL A 350 12.90 8.53 2.22
C VAL A 350 11.82 8.20 3.25
N ALA A 351 11.79 8.91 4.37
CA ALA A 351 10.85 8.67 5.46
C ALA A 351 10.00 9.92 5.76
N LEU A 352 8.68 9.85 5.50
CA LEU A 352 7.75 10.98 5.65
C LEU A 352 6.64 10.66 6.65
N ILE A 353 6.40 11.52 7.64
CA ILE A 353 5.23 11.37 8.53
C ILE A 353 3.97 11.87 7.83
N SER A 354 4.00 13.09 7.29
CA SER A 354 2.95 13.67 6.47
C SER A 354 3.57 14.29 5.23
N GLY A 355 3.10 13.89 4.06
CA GLY A 355 3.61 14.35 2.77
C GLY A 355 3.54 13.25 1.71
N SER A 356 3.27 13.62 0.47
CA SER A 356 3.32 12.68 -0.66
C SER A 356 4.69 12.72 -1.34
N LEU A 357 5.11 11.60 -1.91
CA LEU A 357 6.32 11.49 -2.72
C LEU A 357 5.96 11.37 -4.20
N HIS A 358 6.51 12.26 -5.02
CA HIS A 358 6.59 12.11 -6.47
C HIS A 358 8.05 11.97 -6.90
N ALA A 359 8.35 11.10 -7.87
CA ALA A 359 9.70 10.96 -8.38
C ALA A 359 9.74 10.61 -9.87
N HIS A 360 10.60 11.30 -10.61
CA HIS A 360 11.13 10.84 -11.88
C HIS A 360 12.27 9.83 -11.64
N THR A 361 12.69 9.11 -12.69
CA THR A 361 13.68 8.04 -12.55
C THR A 361 15.06 8.56 -12.16
N PHE A 362 15.49 8.24 -10.94
CA PHE A 362 16.86 8.43 -10.45
C PHE A 362 17.58 7.08 -10.29
N ARG A 363 18.92 7.10 -10.24
CA ARG A 363 19.73 5.89 -10.08
C ARG A 363 20.04 5.64 -8.59
N SER A 364 19.41 4.63 -7.99
CA SER A 364 19.83 4.08 -6.69
C SER A 364 19.92 2.56 -6.76
N ARG A 365 20.87 1.94 -6.03
CA ARG A 365 21.00 0.48 -5.93
C ARG A 365 19.89 -0.14 -5.07
N LYS A 366 19.60 0.47 -3.93
CA LYS A 366 18.46 0.19 -3.05
C LYS A 366 17.66 1.47 -2.84
N THR A 367 16.33 1.38 -2.86
CA THR A 367 15.44 2.49 -2.55
C THR A 367 14.41 2.05 -1.54
N THR A 368 14.39 2.72 -0.39
CA THR A 368 13.42 2.51 0.69
C THR A 368 12.62 3.79 0.87
N ILE A 369 11.29 3.65 0.83
CA ILE A 369 10.32 4.73 0.99
C ILE A 369 9.33 4.29 2.07
N ASP A 370 9.25 5.04 3.16
CA ASP A 370 8.36 4.78 4.30
C ASP A 370 7.53 6.04 4.58
N ILE A 371 6.23 6.00 4.27
CA ILE A 371 5.30 7.14 4.48
C ILE A 371 4.22 6.77 5.50
N ILE A 372 3.95 7.62 6.48
CA ILE A 372 2.82 7.39 7.41
C ILE A 372 1.52 7.91 6.79
N SER A 373 1.48 9.16 6.35
CA SER A 373 0.31 9.78 5.72
C SER A 373 0.68 10.50 4.43
N GLY A 374 0.35 9.89 3.30
CA GLY A 374 0.68 10.41 1.97
C GLY A 374 0.78 9.31 0.92
N SER A 375 0.65 9.71 -0.35
CA SER A 375 0.71 8.79 -1.48
C SER A 375 2.09 8.78 -2.14
N VAL A 376 2.44 7.66 -2.77
CA VAL A 376 3.69 7.51 -3.55
C VAL A 376 3.34 7.40 -5.03
N SER A 377 4.01 8.18 -5.86
CA SER A 377 3.78 8.20 -7.31
C SER A 377 5.06 8.45 -8.11
N GLY A 378 4.97 8.23 -9.42
CA GLY A 378 6.07 8.44 -10.35
C GLY A 378 6.76 7.15 -10.79
N THR A 379 7.99 7.28 -11.31
CA THR A 379 8.73 6.21 -11.99
C THR A 379 10.03 5.87 -11.28
N TYR A 380 10.19 4.60 -10.90
CA TYR A 380 11.32 4.13 -10.07
C TYR A 380 12.13 3.04 -10.77
N ALA A 381 13.45 3.15 -10.72
CA ALA A 381 14.35 2.10 -11.19
C ALA A 381 14.43 0.95 -10.18
N LEU A 382 14.01 -0.26 -10.59
CA LEU A 382 14.23 -1.48 -9.83
C LEU A 382 15.63 -2.03 -10.14
N ARG A 383 16.54 -1.90 -9.17
CA ARG A 383 17.84 -2.58 -9.16
C ARG A 383 17.80 -3.76 -8.20
N ASP A 384 18.35 -3.62 -7.00
CA ASP A 384 18.48 -4.72 -6.05
C ASP A 384 17.29 -4.72 -5.07
N LEU A 385 16.86 -3.53 -4.64
CA LEU A 385 15.69 -3.33 -3.80
C LEU A 385 14.91 -2.07 -4.19
N LEU A 386 13.59 -2.20 -4.34
CA LEU A 386 12.64 -1.10 -4.28
C LEU A 386 11.56 -1.46 -3.25
N SER A 387 11.59 -0.81 -2.08
CA SER A 387 10.64 -1.01 -0.98
C SER A 387 9.82 0.25 -0.78
N ILE A 388 8.50 0.18 -0.95
CA ILE A 388 7.56 1.30 -0.84
C ILE A 388 6.47 0.98 0.17
N LYS A 389 6.45 1.67 1.31
CA LYS A 389 5.48 1.48 2.38
C LYS A 389 4.67 2.75 2.59
N THR A 390 3.36 2.61 2.71
CA THR A 390 2.50 3.68 3.24
C THR A 390 1.52 3.13 4.28
N ARG A 391 1.18 3.92 5.30
CA ARG A 391 0.11 3.56 6.25
C ARG A 391 -1.24 4.10 5.79
N SER A 392 -1.29 5.36 5.36
CA SER A 392 -2.49 6.01 4.84
C SER A 392 -2.17 6.74 3.55
N GLY A 393 -2.46 6.11 2.41
CA GLY A 393 -2.18 6.65 1.09
C GLY A 393 -2.14 5.56 0.02
N SER A 394 -2.22 6.00 -1.24
CA SER A 394 -2.14 5.09 -2.39
C SER A 394 -0.73 5.03 -2.95
N ILE A 395 -0.37 3.90 -3.53
CA ILE A 395 0.89 3.72 -4.29
C ILE A 395 0.49 3.62 -5.76
N ASN A 396 0.95 4.53 -6.63
CA ASN A 396 0.71 4.50 -8.07
C ASN A 396 2.03 4.70 -8.83
N VAL A 397 2.76 3.61 -9.06
CA VAL A 397 4.14 3.68 -9.55
C VAL A 397 4.36 2.90 -10.84
N ASP A 398 5.18 3.48 -11.70
CA ASP A 398 5.82 2.80 -12.82
C ASP A 398 7.19 2.27 -12.35
N VAL A 399 7.48 1.01 -12.64
CA VAL A 399 8.68 0.30 -12.19
C VAL A 399 9.50 -0.09 -13.42
N GLN A 400 10.72 0.43 -13.49
CA GLN A 400 11.64 0.13 -14.59
C GLN A 400 12.68 -0.90 -14.13
N PRO A 401 12.61 -2.17 -14.60
CA PRO A 401 13.66 -3.15 -14.37
C PRO A 401 15.00 -2.66 -14.90
N LYS A 402 16.08 -2.80 -14.12
CA LYS A 402 17.45 -2.48 -14.57
C LYS A 402 18.40 -3.65 -14.31
N GLU A 403 19.41 -3.75 -15.17
CA GLU A 403 20.50 -4.72 -15.08
C GLU A 403 21.11 -4.83 -13.68
N ALA A 404 21.53 -6.05 -13.34
CA ALA A 404 22.30 -6.33 -12.14
C ALA A 404 23.63 -5.56 -12.14
N ASP A 405 24.16 -5.30 -10.95
CA ASP A 405 25.52 -4.83 -10.84
C ASP A 405 26.49 -5.92 -11.33
N LYS A 406 27.54 -5.53 -12.06
CA LYS A 406 28.48 -6.47 -12.69
C LYS A 406 29.42 -7.13 -11.69
N GLU A 407 29.74 -6.44 -10.60
CA GLU A 407 30.68 -6.89 -9.58
C GLU A 407 29.92 -7.58 -8.45
N HIS A 408 28.72 -7.09 -8.12
CA HIS A 408 27.91 -7.53 -6.99
C HIS A 408 26.48 -7.90 -7.42
N PRO A 409 26.28 -8.94 -8.26
CA PRO A 409 24.97 -9.33 -8.75
C PRO A 409 24.02 -9.75 -7.62
N ALA A 410 22.76 -9.34 -7.73
CA ALA A 410 21.71 -9.57 -6.74
C ALA A 410 20.35 -9.86 -7.43
N PRO A 411 19.37 -10.48 -6.75
CA PRO A 411 17.99 -10.49 -7.23
C PRO A 411 17.43 -9.06 -7.35
N ALA A 412 16.34 -8.91 -8.09
CA ALA A 412 15.54 -7.69 -8.19
C ALA A 412 14.33 -7.80 -7.26
N VAL A 413 14.47 -7.26 -6.04
CA VAL A 413 13.44 -7.35 -4.99
C VAL A 413 12.52 -6.13 -5.04
N PHE A 414 11.23 -6.36 -5.26
CA PHE A 414 10.19 -5.34 -5.19
C PHE A 414 9.24 -5.63 -4.01
N TRP A 415 9.08 -4.64 -3.13
CA TRP A 415 8.13 -4.68 -2.03
C TRP A 415 7.25 -3.43 -2.09
N ALA A 416 5.93 -3.60 -2.08
CA ALA A 416 4.99 -2.49 -1.95
C ALA A 416 3.91 -2.81 -0.92
N GLY A 417 3.51 -1.86 -0.08
CA GLY A 417 2.44 -2.11 0.89
C GLY A 417 1.72 -0.86 1.37
N SER A 418 0.40 -1.00 1.56
CA SER A 418 -0.48 0.05 2.06
C SER A 418 -1.47 -0.52 3.07
N MET A 419 -1.49 0.05 4.28
CA MET A 419 -2.51 -0.31 5.28
C MET A 419 -3.89 0.23 4.88
N ALA A 420 -3.96 1.44 4.33
CA ALA A 420 -5.19 2.05 3.82
C ALA A 420 -4.90 2.89 2.55
N GLY A 421 -5.38 2.39 1.41
CA GLY A 421 -5.18 2.97 0.08
C GLY A 421 -4.92 1.90 -0.99
N SER A 422 -5.16 2.26 -2.24
CA SER A 422 -4.99 1.31 -3.36
C SER A 422 -3.55 1.26 -3.85
N ILE A 423 -3.13 0.10 -4.35
CA ILE A 423 -1.78 -0.13 -4.88
C ILE A 423 -1.92 -0.42 -6.38
N LYS A 424 -1.40 0.47 -7.21
CA LYS A 424 -1.29 0.35 -8.65
C LYS A 424 0.18 0.33 -9.06
N VAL A 425 0.65 -0.79 -9.60
CA VAL A 425 2.05 -0.98 -10.01
C VAL A 425 2.11 -1.35 -11.49
N ARG A 426 3.04 -0.77 -12.24
CA ARG A 426 3.24 -1.11 -13.66
C ARG A 426 4.71 -1.39 -13.92
N PHE A 427 5.08 -2.65 -14.09
CA PHE A 427 6.42 -3.01 -14.57
C PHE A 427 6.53 -2.77 -16.08
N GLU A 428 7.66 -2.20 -16.51
CA GLU A 428 8.04 -2.12 -17.93
C GLU A 428 8.44 -3.51 -18.46
N THR A 429 7.76 -4.00 -19.50
CA THR A 429 7.90 -5.38 -20.01
C THR A 429 8.55 -5.50 -21.38
N PHE A 430 9.01 -4.41 -21.99
CA PHE A 430 9.50 -4.40 -23.39
C PHE A 430 10.96 -4.88 -23.56
N ALA A 431 11.80 -4.71 -22.54
CA ALA A 431 13.22 -5.07 -22.57
C ALA A 431 13.67 -5.52 -21.16
N ILE A 432 13.15 -6.65 -20.71
CA ILE A 432 13.34 -7.14 -19.33
C ILE A 432 14.79 -7.66 -19.15
N PRO A 433 15.57 -7.09 -18.22
CA PRO A 433 16.90 -7.57 -17.82
C PRO A 433 16.89 -8.99 -17.25
N SER A 434 18.00 -9.71 -17.40
CA SER A 434 18.12 -11.07 -16.89
C SER A 434 18.43 -11.11 -15.39
N ARG A 435 17.38 -11.16 -14.57
CA ARG A 435 17.47 -11.23 -13.10
C ARG A 435 16.45 -12.22 -12.53
N ASP A 436 16.69 -12.66 -11.30
CA ASP A 436 15.63 -13.22 -10.46
C ASP A 436 14.74 -12.08 -9.95
N TYR A 437 13.44 -12.12 -10.23
CA TYR A 437 12.45 -11.13 -9.81
C TYR A 437 11.64 -11.67 -8.63
N GLN A 438 11.70 -10.96 -7.50
CA GLN A 438 10.99 -11.30 -6.27
C GLN A 438 10.02 -10.17 -5.94
N THR A 439 8.73 -10.48 -5.92
CA THR A 439 7.65 -9.47 -5.77
C THR A 439 6.82 -9.77 -4.52
N THR A 440 6.64 -8.78 -3.66
CA THR A 440 5.68 -8.81 -2.54
C THR A 440 4.81 -7.57 -2.56
N VAL A 441 3.48 -7.75 -2.53
CA VAL A 441 2.52 -6.65 -2.46
C VAL A 441 1.50 -6.87 -1.34
N ASP A 442 1.49 -5.96 -0.37
CA ASP A 442 0.77 -6.07 0.90
C ASP A 442 -0.27 -4.94 1.06
N GLY A 443 -1.48 -5.18 0.58
CA GLY A 443 -2.65 -4.35 0.91
C GLY A 443 -3.32 -4.80 2.21
N ASN A 444 -4.05 -3.90 2.87
CA ASN A 444 -5.01 -4.26 3.91
C ASN A 444 -6.40 -3.68 3.62
N MET A 445 -6.52 -2.36 3.43
CA MET A 445 -7.77 -1.72 3.00
C MET A 445 -7.55 -0.98 1.67
N GLY A 446 -7.70 -1.69 0.56
CA GLY A 446 -7.42 -1.17 -0.77
C GLY A 446 -7.33 -2.25 -1.83
N SER A 447 -7.59 -1.87 -3.08
CA SER A 447 -7.47 -2.79 -4.21
C SER A 447 -6.05 -2.80 -4.76
N LEU A 448 -5.60 -3.98 -5.20
CA LEU A 448 -4.33 -4.21 -5.87
C LEU A 448 -4.57 -4.34 -7.38
N ALA A 449 -3.89 -3.52 -8.18
CA ALA A 449 -3.92 -3.62 -9.63
C ALA A 449 -2.52 -3.48 -10.22
N GLY A 450 -2.18 -4.24 -11.27
CA GLY A 450 -0.89 -4.00 -11.91
C GLY A 450 -0.38 -5.04 -12.88
N THR A 451 0.75 -4.69 -13.50
CA THR A 451 1.57 -5.59 -14.32
C THR A 451 2.85 -5.93 -13.54
N PHE A 452 3.18 -7.21 -13.42
CA PHE A 452 4.34 -7.69 -12.65
C PHE A 452 5.21 -8.63 -13.49
N ILE A 453 6.51 -8.65 -13.16
CA ILE A 453 7.46 -9.63 -13.70
C ILE A 453 7.69 -10.69 -12.62
N HIS A 454 7.60 -11.96 -13.01
CA HIS A 454 7.70 -13.10 -12.13
C HIS A 454 9.02 -13.86 -12.33
N GLY A 455 9.81 -13.97 -11.27
CA GLY A 455 10.98 -14.84 -11.17
C GLY A 455 10.71 -15.95 -10.16
N SER A 456 11.49 -16.01 -9.08
CA SER A 456 11.34 -17.04 -8.05
C SER A 456 10.08 -16.92 -7.19
N SER A 457 9.62 -15.70 -6.90
CA SER A 457 8.48 -15.48 -6.02
C SER A 457 7.61 -14.28 -6.41
N THR A 458 6.31 -14.43 -6.21
CA THR A 458 5.32 -13.36 -6.32
C THR A 458 4.21 -13.61 -5.32
N ASP A 459 4.12 -12.78 -4.28
CA ASP A 459 3.09 -12.85 -3.24
C ASP A 459 2.27 -11.55 -3.23
N LEU A 460 0.96 -11.65 -3.41
CA LEU A 460 0.04 -10.51 -3.56
C LEU A 460 -1.14 -10.70 -2.60
N LYS A 461 -1.21 -9.94 -1.51
CA LYS A 461 -2.27 -10.07 -0.51
C LYS A 461 -3.02 -8.77 -0.24
N THR A 462 -4.34 -8.84 -0.07
CA THR A 462 -5.15 -7.74 0.48
C THR A 462 -6.25 -8.26 1.40
N THR A 463 -6.53 -7.58 2.52
CA THR A 463 -7.65 -8.00 3.39
C THR A 463 -8.98 -7.59 2.77
N SER A 464 -9.11 -6.36 2.29
CA SER A 464 -10.34 -5.82 1.73
C SER A 464 -10.03 -5.06 0.44
N GLY A 465 -10.41 -5.64 -0.69
CA GLY A 465 -10.20 -5.07 -2.02
C GLY A 465 -10.04 -6.13 -3.12
N SER A 466 -10.24 -5.73 -4.38
CA SER A 466 -9.97 -6.64 -5.49
C SER A 466 -8.47 -6.74 -5.78
N ILE A 467 -8.04 -7.90 -6.25
CA ILE A 467 -6.74 -8.11 -6.89
C ILE A 467 -7.00 -8.21 -8.39
N THR A 468 -6.29 -7.46 -9.23
CA THR A 468 -6.46 -7.51 -10.70
C THR A 468 -5.11 -7.32 -11.36
N VAL A 469 -4.45 -8.43 -11.70
CA VAL A 469 -3.02 -8.43 -12.05
C VAL A 469 -2.69 -9.23 -13.29
N ASP A 470 -1.81 -8.66 -14.12
CA ASP A 470 -1.10 -9.35 -15.19
C ASP A 470 0.28 -9.77 -14.69
N ILE A 471 0.66 -11.03 -14.90
CA ILE A 471 1.93 -11.58 -14.40
C ILE A 471 2.69 -12.19 -15.57
N THR A 472 3.90 -11.70 -15.83
CA THR A 472 4.77 -12.17 -16.92
C THR A 472 5.97 -12.93 -16.34
N PRO A 473 6.03 -14.27 -16.45
CA PRO A 473 7.22 -15.04 -16.10
C PRO A 473 8.42 -14.57 -16.92
N TYR A 474 9.57 -14.34 -16.27
CA TYR A 474 10.78 -13.98 -16.99
C TYR A 474 11.28 -15.16 -17.84
N GLU A 475 11.31 -16.37 -17.29
CA GLU A 475 11.67 -17.62 -17.98
C GLU A 475 10.84 -18.79 -17.41
N ALA A 476 10.68 -19.86 -18.19
CA ALA A 476 9.97 -21.08 -17.78
C ALA A 476 10.84 -22.11 -17.01
N SER A 477 12.06 -21.74 -16.60
CA SER A 477 13.12 -22.71 -16.27
C SER A 477 13.01 -23.37 -14.87
N ALA A 478 13.85 -24.37 -14.63
CA ALA A 478 13.54 -25.54 -13.79
C ALA A 478 13.51 -25.35 -12.25
N SER A 479 13.74 -24.16 -11.71
CA SER A 479 13.59 -23.96 -10.25
C SER A 479 12.11 -23.90 -9.87
N PRO A 480 11.72 -24.37 -8.66
CA PRO A 480 10.35 -24.24 -8.19
C PRO A 480 10.04 -22.76 -7.93
N PHE A 481 9.21 -22.18 -8.80
CA PHE A 481 8.78 -20.79 -8.69
C PHE A 481 7.40 -20.70 -8.04
N THR A 482 7.16 -19.65 -7.27
CA THR A 482 5.95 -19.54 -6.42
C THR A 482 5.12 -18.31 -6.74
N LEU A 483 3.85 -18.52 -7.05
CA LEU A 483 2.85 -17.48 -7.24
C LEU A 483 1.74 -17.63 -6.20
N ARG A 484 1.54 -16.63 -5.35
CA ARG A 484 0.55 -16.64 -4.27
C ARG A 484 -0.32 -15.40 -4.37
N THR A 485 -1.64 -15.59 -4.28
CA THR A 485 -2.56 -14.48 -4.07
C THR A 485 -3.53 -14.79 -2.95
N PHE A 486 -3.73 -13.85 -2.02
CA PHE A 486 -4.69 -13.99 -0.94
C PHE A 486 -5.62 -12.76 -0.86
N SER A 487 -6.93 -12.98 -0.80
CA SER A 487 -7.87 -11.93 -0.41
C SER A 487 -8.84 -12.38 0.68
N MET A 488 -9.17 -11.55 1.65
CA MET A 488 -10.30 -11.84 2.55
C MET A 488 -11.64 -11.46 1.89
N SER A 489 -11.70 -10.39 1.10
CA SER A 489 -12.90 -10.05 0.33
C SER A 489 -12.63 -9.26 -0.96
N GLY A 490 -13.44 -9.53 -1.98
CA GLY A 490 -13.35 -8.91 -3.30
C GLY A 490 -12.97 -9.90 -4.42
N ARG A 491 -12.99 -9.43 -5.67
CA ARG A 491 -12.62 -10.24 -6.83
C ARG A 491 -11.10 -10.38 -6.94
N THR A 492 -10.59 -11.59 -7.11
CA THR A 492 -9.20 -11.85 -7.50
C THR A 492 -9.17 -12.27 -8.96
N ALA A 493 -8.66 -11.40 -9.83
CA ALA A 493 -8.40 -11.65 -11.24
C ALA A 493 -6.88 -11.73 -11.47
N VAL A 494 -6.42 -12.85 -12.02
CA VAL A 494 -5.00 -13.09 -12.32
C VAL A 494 -4.89 -13.60 -13.75
N ASP A 495 -4.05 -12.95 -14.56
CA ASP A 495 -3.74 -13.35 -15.93
C ASP A 495 -2.23 -13.63 -16.02
N LEU A 496 -1.87 -14.91 -16.00
CA LEU A 496 -0.50 -15.37 -16.20
C LEU A 496 -0.20 -15.40 -17.70
N ARG A 497 0.75 -14.58 -18.13
CA ARG A 497 1.20 -14.47 -19.51
C ARG A 497 2.19 -15.60 -19.86
N SER A 498 2.37 -15.84 -21.16
CA SER A 498 3.46 -16.70 -21.64
C SER A 498 4.82 -16.13 -21.20
N PRO A 499 5.87 -16.97 -21.03
CA PRO A 499 7.18 -16.52 -20.57
C PRO A 499 7.80 -15.48 -21.50
N TYR A 500 8.46 -14.47 -20.96
CA TYR A 500 9.17 -13.46 -21.75
C TYR A 500 10.35 -14.08 -22.52
N LYS A 501 11.21 -14.82 -21.81
CA LYS A 501 12.30 -15.59 -22.39
C LYS A 501 11.80 -16.98 -22.79
N ASN A 502 11.98 -17.30 -24.08
CA ASN A 502 11.47 -18.51 -24.74
C ASN A 502 9.93 -18.68 -24.57
N PRO A 503 9.08 -17.83 -25.21
CA PRO A 503 7.63 -17.83 -25.01
C PRO A 503 6.86 -19.10 -25.39
N ARG A 504 7.54 -20.13 -25.93
CA ARG A 504 6.98 -21.44 -26.28
C ARG A 504 7.45 -22.57 -25.35
N SER A 505 8.30 -22.28 -24.37
CA SER A 505 8.76 -23.25 -23.38
C SER A 505 7.64 -23.54 -22.39
N ALA A 506 7.38 -24.82 -22.13
CA ALA A 506 6.36 -25.24 -21.19
C ALA A 506 6.68 -24.72 -19.78
N ILE A 507 5.69 -24.12 -19.11
CA ILE A 507 5.79 -23.74 -17.70
C ILE A 507 5.45 -24.99 -16.89
N SER A 508 6.48 -25.78 -16.55
CA SER A 508 6.34 -27.10 -15.93
C SER A 508 6.63 -27.15 -14.43
N ASN A 509 7.18 -26.10 -13.81
CA ASN A 509 7.65 -26.13 -12.41
C ASN A 509 7.05 -24.98 -11.55
N LEU A 510 5.88 -24.47 -11.90
CA LEU A 510 5.23 -23.35 -11.21
C LEU A 510 4.25 -23.83 -10.13
N THR A 511 4.48 -23.44 -8.87
CA THR A 511 3.50 -23.63 -7.78
C THR A 511 2.69 -22.36 -7.59
N SER A 512 1.42 -22.39 -8.00
CA SER A 512 0.44 -21.32 -7.86
C SER A 512 -0.58 -21.64 -6.76
N SER A 513 -0.91 -20.67 -5.89
CA SER A 513 -1.93 -20.83 -4.85
C SER A 513 -2.78 -19.56 -4.72
N HIS A 514 -4.04 -19.63 -5.17
CA HIS A 514 -4.97 -18.51 -5.23
C HIS A 514 -6.14 -18.70 -4.27
N LYS A 515 -6.16 -17.94 -3.18
CA LYS A 515 -7.15 -18.09 -2.12
C LYS A 515 -7.93 -16.81 -1.94
N THR A 516 -9.25 -16.93 -1.81
CA THR A 516 -10.10 -15.85 -1.29
C THR A 516 -11.04 -16.40 -0.23
N HIS A 517 -11.48 -15.58 0.72
CA HIS A 517 -12.53 -16.01 1.65
C HIS A 517 -13.91 -15.69 1.06
N SER A 518 -14.22 -14.40 0.87
CA SER A 518 -15.51 -13.93 0.37
C SER A 518 -15.33 -13.15 -0.94
N GLY A 519 -15.18 -13.87 -2.04
CA GLY A 519 -14.78 -13.30 -3.33
C GLY A 519 -14.84 -14.29 -4.49
N SER A 520 -14.91 -13.75 -5.71
CA SER A 520 -14.77 -14.53 -6.94
C SER A 520 -13.32 -14.64 -7.38
N LEU A 521 -12.92 -15.82 -7.84
CA LEU A 521 -11.65 -16.08 -8.49
C LEU A 521 -11.85 -16.11 -10.01
N HIS A 522 -11.00 -15.39 -10.74
CA HIS A 522 -10.94 -15.43 -12.19
C HIS A 522 -9.48 -15.59 -12.62
N LEU A 523 -9.11 -16.81 -13.00
CA LEU A 523 -7.71 -17.19 -13.25
C LEU A 523 -7.54 -17.55 -14.72
N THR A 524 -6.62 -16.86 -15.40
CA THR A 524 -6.23 -17.15 -16.79
C THR A 524 -4.76 -17.57 -16.81
N TYR A 525 -4.47 -18.72 -17.41
CA TYR A 525 -3.14 -19.28 -17.56
C TYR A 525 -2.83 -19.52 -19.04
N PRO A 526 -1.56 -19.47 -19.46
CA PRO A 526 -1.22 -19.48 -20.87
C PRO A 526 -1.21 -20.92 -21.46
N PRO A 527 -1.24 -21.07 -22.80
CA PRO A 527 -1.19 -22.39 -23.45
C PRO A 527 0.05 -23.21 -23.09
N GLU A 528 1.15 -22.54 -22.71
CA GLU A 528 2.41 -23.17 -22.30
C GLU A 528 2.37 -23.80 -20.90
N TRP A 529 1.36 -23.52 -20.07
CA TRP A 529 1.33 -24.07 -18.71
C TRP A 529 0.99 -25.56 -18.67
N GLU A 530 1.80 -26.37 -18.00
CA GLU A 530 1.59 -27.81 -17.84
C GLU A 530 1.75 -28.22 -16.37
N GLY A 531 0.77 -28.97 -15.86
CA GLY A 531 0.67 -29.30 -14.44
C GLY A 531 -0.66 -29.90 -13.99
N LYS A 532 -0.79 -30.01 -12.67
CA LYS A 532 -1.98 -30.45 -11.93
C LYS A 532 -2.76 -29.23 -11.44
N ILE A 533 -4.10 -29.32 -11.50
CA ILE A 533 -5.03 -28.28 -11.09
C ILE A 533 -5.90 -28.87 -9.99
N GLU A 534 -5.90 -28.27 -8.81
CA GLU A 534 -6.75 -28.70 -7.69
C GLU A 534 -7.43 -27.49 -7.03
N GLY A 535 -8.75 -27.54 -6.86
CA GLY A 535 -9.44 -26.43 -6.22
C GLY A 535 -10.94 -26.55 -6.10
N GLY A 536 -11.57 -25.51 -5.57
CA GLY A 536 -13.02 -25.51 -5.36
C GLY A 536 -13.60 -24.23 -4.75
N THR A 537 -14.91 -24.28 -4.51
CA THR A 537 -15.69 -23.27 -3.79
C THR A 537 -16.61 -23.95 -2.79
N HIS A 538 -16.63 -23.51 -1.53
CA HIS A 538 -17.60 -24.02 -0.54
C HIS A 538 -19.04 -23.55 -0.88
N SER A 539 -19.20 -22.32 -1.39
CA SER A 539 -20.49 -21.80 -1.86
C SER A 539 -20.32 -20.93 -3.10
N GLY A 540 -20.84 -21.37 -4.24
CA GLY A 540 -20.80 -20.63 -5.51
C GLY A 540 -20.76 -21.52 -6.74
N SER A 541 -20.42 -20.95 -7.89
CA SER A 541 -20.19 -21.70 -9.14
C SER A 541 -18.71 -22.03 -9.34
N LEU A 542 -18.46 -23.14 -10.04
CA LEU A 542 -17.12 -23.59 -10.41
C LEU A 542 -17.14 -23.84 -11.92
N HIS A 543 -16.24 -23.20 -12.66
CA HIS A 543 -16.03 -23.43 -14.08
C HIS A 543 -14.53 -23.58 -14.33
N LEU A 544 -14.16 -24.70 -14.93
CA LEU A 544 -12.81 -24.97 -15.41
C LEU A 544 -12.90 -25.28 -16.91
N ARG A 545 -12.12 -24.56 -17.72
CA ARG A 545 -12.04 -24.74 -19.17
C ARG A 545 -10.62 -24.56 -19.67
N GLY A 546 -10.31 -25.15 -20.81
CA GLY A 546 -9.00 -24.98 -21.44
C GLY A 546 -8.67 -26.10 -22.42
N LYS A 547 -7.96 -25.78 -23.50
CA LYS A 547 -7.53 -26.77 -24.48
C LYS A 547 -6.48 -27.71 -23.86
N GLY A 548 -6.76 -29.01 -23.89
CA GLY A 548 -5.87 -30.03 -23.33
C GLY A 548 -5.95 -30.17 -21.81
N VAL A 549 -6.97 -29.61 -21.16
CA VAL A 549 -7.28 -29.89 -19.75
C VAL A 549 -8.10 -31.18 -19.66
N GLU A 550 -7.59 -32.16 -18.92
CA GLU A 550 -8.26 -33.41 -18.57
C GLU A 550 -8.84 -33.32 -17.16
N ILE A 551 -10.16 -33.42 -17.02
CA ILE A 551 -10.83 -33.45 -15.72
C ILE A 551 -10.74 -34.88 -15.15
N ILE A 552 -9.93 -35.06 -14.13
CA ILE A 552 -9.71 -36.35 -13.45
C ILE A 552 -10.87 -36.65 -12.49
N ARG A 553 -11.33 -35.63 -11.77
CA ARG A 553 -12.44 -35.72 -10.82
C ARG A 553 -13.12 -34.37 -10.68
N GLU A 554 -14.44 -34.37 -10.75
CA GLU A 554 -15.29 -33.26 -10.37
C GLU A 554 -16.37 -33.79 -9.41
N GLY A 555 -16.82 -32.97 -8.45
CA GLY A 555 -17.91 -33.33 -7.57
C GLY A 555 -17.95 -32.51 -6.28
N GLU A 556 -18.86 -32.91 -5.39
CA GLU A 556 -19.02 -32.25 -4.11
C GLU A 556 -17.92 -32.67 -3.12
N GLY A 557 -17.24 -31.68 -2.55
CA GLY A 557 -16.21 -31.81 -1.53
C GLY A 557 -16.80 -31.74 -0.13
N PHE A 558 -16.21 -32.50 0.80
CA PHE A 558 -16.67 -32.57 2.19
C PHE A 558 -16.20 -31.33 2.99
N PRO A 559 -17.04 -30.74 3.87
CA PRO A 559 -18.41 -31.15 4.20
C PRO A 559 -19.47 -30.71 3.18
N PHE A 560 -19.31 -29.56 2.53
CA PHE A 560 -20.12 -29.09 1.40
C PHE A 560 -19.27 -28.21 0.46
N GLY A 561 -19.59 -28.18 -0.84
CA GLY A 561 -18.91 -27.33 -1.82
C GLY A 561 -18.56 -28.04 -3.13
N ARG A 562 -18.28 -27.29 -4.20
CA ARG A 562 -17.85 -27.83 -5.50
C ARG A 562 -16.34 -27.92 -5.57
N THR A 563 -15.81 -29.06 -6.01
CA THR A 563 -14.37 -29.31 -6.14
C THR A 563 -14.01 -29.93 -7.49
N VAL A 564 -12.80 -29.64 -7.98
CA VAL A 564 -12.24 -30.22 -9.20
C VAL A 564 -10.77 -30.59 -8.99
N LYS A 565 -10.38 -31.72 -9.60
CA LYS A 565 -9.00 -32.13 -9.84
C LYS A 565 -8.84 -32.39 -11.34
N ALA A 566 -7.87 -31.74 -11.95
CA ALA A 566 -7.60 -31.85 -13.39
C ALA A 566 -6.08 -31.82 -13.66
N LYS A 567 -5.70 -32.14 -14.89
CA LYS A 567 -4.30 -32.13 -15.37
C LYS A 567 -4.24 -31.52 -16.77
N LYS A 568 -3.11 -30.92 -17.14
CA LYS A 568 -2.78 -30.53 -18.52
C LYS A 568 -1.31 -30.76 -18.80
N GLY A 569 -0.98 -31.44 -19.90
CA GLY A 569 0.41 -31.78 -20.25
C GLY A 569 1.08 -32.70 -19.22
N GLU A 570 2.40 -32.83 -19.27
CA GLU A 570 3.18 -33.72 -18.39
C GLU A 570 4.09 -32.96 -17.40
N GLY A 571 3.88 -31.65 -17.26
CA GLY A 571 4.58 -30.83 -16.28
C GLY A 571 4.23 -31.13 -14.81
N ASP A 572 5.13 -30.71 -13.92
CA ASP A 572 5.02 -30.82 -12.46
C ASP A 572 4.42 -29.57 -11.78
N SER A 573 3.93 -28.59 -12.54
CA SER A 573 3.30 -27.39 -11.97
C SER A 573 2.07 -27.77 -11.14
N LEU A 574 1.75 -26.95 -10.16
CA LEU A 574 0.57 -27.10 -9.33
C LEU A 574 -0.20 -25.78 -9.31
N LEU A 575 -1.46 -25.81 -9.72
CA LEU A 575 -2.41 -24.71 -9.57
C LEU A 575 -3.43 -25.07 -8.48
N GLU A 576 -3.21 -24.55 -7.28
CA GLU A 576 -4.20 -24.56 -6.20
C GLU A 576 -5.10 -23.33 -6.28
N PHE A 577 -6.41 -23.51 -6.09
CA PHE A 577 -7.32 -22.38 -5.85
C PHE A 577 -8.47 -22.72 -4.89
N SER A 578 -8.88 -21.77 -4.04
CA SER A 578 -10.04 -21.96 -3.17
C SER A 578 -10.79 -20.68 -2.82
N THR A 579 -12.12 -20.78 -2.70
CA THR A 579 -12.97 -19.75 -2.09
C THR A 579 -13.95 -20.35 -1.07
N MET A 580 -14.24 -19.62 0.02
CA MET A 580 -15.29 -20.01 0.97
C MET A 580 -16.67 -19.59 0.45
N SER A 581 -16.75 -18.41 -0.18
CA SER A 581 -17.97 -17.91 -0.81
C SER A 581 -17.64 -17.09 -2.04
N GLY A 582 -18.10 -17.55 -3.20
CA GLY A 582 -17.94 -16.90 -4.50
C GLY A 582 -17.75 -17.90 -5.65
N SER A 583 -17.75 -17.35 -6.86
CA SER A 583 -17.55 -18.12 -8.09
C SER A 583 -16.07 -18.28 -8.44
N CYS A 584 -15.68 -19.46 -8.87
CA CYS A 584 -14.37 -19.76 -9.45
C CYS A 584 -14.51 -19.96 -10.97
N ASP A 585 -13.83 -19.14 -11.77
CA ASP A 585 -13.74 -19.27 -13.23
C ASP A 585 -12.26 -19.39 -13.64
N ILE A 586 -11.84 -20.56 -14.10
CA ILE A 586 -10.45 -20.89 -14.42
C ILE A 586 -10.36 -21.26 -15.90
N THR A 587 -9.48 -20.57 -16.63
CA THR A 587 -9.22 -20.77 -18.05
C THR A 587 -7.73 -21.07 -18.27
N ILE A 588 -7.41 -22.23 -18.87
CA ILE A 588 -6.02 -22.63 -19.19
C ILE A 588 -5.82 -22.70 -20.71
N GLY A 589 -5.01 -21.80 -21.25
CA GLY A 589 -4.82 -21.62 -22.68
C GLY A 589 -6.03 -20.98 -23.37
N LEU A 590 -6.01 -20.99 -24.71
CA LEU A 590 -7.12 -20.48 -25.53
C LEU A 590 -8.32 -21.44 -25.45
N THR A 591 -9.52 -20.86 -25.35
CA THR A 591 -10.81 -21.56 -25.41
C THR A 591 -11.20 -21.88 -26.85
#